data_AF-A0A662U5Y4-F1
#
_entry.id   AF-A0A662U5Y4-F1
#
_cell.length_a   1.000
_cell.length_b   1.000
_cell.length_c   1.000
_cell.angle_alpha   90.00
_cell.angle_beta   90.00
_cell.angle_gamma   90.00
#
_symmetry.space_group_name_H-M   'P 1'
#
loop_
_entity.id
_entity.type
_entity.pdbx_description
1 polymer ?
#
loop_
_entity_poly.entity_id
_entity_poly.type
_entity_poly.pdbx_seq_one_letter_code
_entity_poly.pdbx_strand_id
1 'polypeptide(L)'
;MDILAVADIHSRIGYVRRLVEKIGKVYVVVIAGDITNFGNADFALHIVSLFQKICRNVLFVPGNCDDPKLTRISGKNNSINIHGKYFIVNNIVFLGIGGSNITPFHTPVEYS
;
A
#
# COMPACT_ATOMS: atom_id res chain seq x y z
N MET A 1 18.17 9.59 1.54
CA MET A 1 17.36 8.45 1.06
C MET A 1 15.95 8.96 0.97
N ASP A 2 15.41 9.08 -0.23
CA ASP A 2 14.11 9.73 -0.41
C ASP A 2 13.00 8.67 -0.33
N ILE A 3 12.03 8.90 0.55
CA ILE A 3 10.89 8.02 0.78
C ILE A 3 9.63 8.78 0.37
N LEU A 4 8.80 8.16 -0.45
CA LEU A 4 7.43 8.62 -0.69
C LEU A 4 6.47 7.80 0.18
N ALA A 5 5.80 8.45 1.13
CA ALA A 5 4.75 7.85 1.94
C ALA A 5 3.38 8.32 1.46
N VAL A 6 2.45 7.38 1.28
CA VAL A 6 1.07 7.62 0.80
C VAL A 6 0.09 6.80 1.62
N ALA A 7 -1.10 7.32 1.86
CA ALA A 7 -2.21 6.62 2.51
C ALA A 7 -3.54 7.09 1.89
N ASP A 8 -4.65 6.44 2.25
CA ASP A 8 -6.02 6.89 1.98
C ASP A 8 -6.29 7.21 0.49
N ILE A 9 -5.78 6.36 -0.39
CA ILE A 9 -5.95 6.51 -1.84
C ILE A 9 -7.43 6.36 -2.21
N HIS A 10 -8.15 5.46 -1.53
CA HIS A 10 -9.58 5.19 -1.72
C HIS A 10 -10.00 5.11 -3.20
N SER A 11 -9.27 4.28 -3.97
CA SER A 11 -9.54 4.05 -5.40
C SER A 11 -9.31 5.27 -6.32
N ARG A 12 -8.74 6.38 -5.83
CA ARG A 12 -8.55 7.62 -6.60
C ARG A 12 -7.34 7.55 -7.54
N ILE A 13 -7.38 6.62 -8.50
CA ILE A 13 -6.31 6.31 -9.47
C ILE A 13 -5.80 7.55 -10.22
N GLY A 14 -6.69 8.48 -10.57
CA GLY A 14 -6.30 9.70 -11.27
C GLY A 14 -5.27 10.53 -10.49
N TYR A 15 -5.41 10.59 -9.16
CA TYR A 15 -4.44 11.29 -8.31
C TYR A 15 -3.12 10.52 -8.22
N VAL A 16 -3.15 9.20 -8.15
CA VAL A 16 -1.94 8.37 -8.17
C VAL A 16 -1.17 8.57 -9.47
N ARG A 17 -1.85 8.52 -10.63
CA ARG A 17 -1.21 8.74 -11.94
C ARG A 17 -0.55 10.11 -12.02
N ARG A 18 -1.27 11.16 -11.63
CA ARG A 18 -0.74 12.53 -11.62
C ARG A 18 0.43 12.69 -10.63
N LEU A 19 0.38 11.99 -9.50
CA LEU A 19 1.46 12.01 -8.50
C LEU A 19 2.74 11.41 -9.06
N VAL A 20 2.67 10.19 -9.61
CA VAL A 20 3.86 9.49 -10.16
C VAL A 20 4.42 10.15 -11.42
N GLU A 21 3.65 11.00 -12.10
CA GLU A 21 4.13 11.84 -13.21
C GLU A 21 4.85 13.11 -12.74
N LYS A 22 4.51 13.62 -11.55
CA LYS A 22 5.10 14.84 -10.98
C LYS A 22 6.32 14.58 -10.12
N ILE A 23 6.42 13.39 -9.52
CA ILE A 23 7.53 13.02 -8.65
C ILE A 23 8.62 12.34 -9.48
N GLY A 24 9.89 12.66 -9.18
CA GLY A 24 11.05 11.97 -9.74
C GLY A 24 11.21 10.54 -9.19
N LYS A 25 12.35 9.90 -9.49
CA LYS A 25 12.66 8.59 -8.89
C LYS A 25 12.89 8.74 -7.38
N VAL A 26 12.33 7.84 -6.59
CA VAL A 26 12.52 7.76 -5.14
C VAL A 26 13.09 6.41 -4.75
N TYR A 27 13.65 6.32 -3.54
CA TYR A 27 14.35 5.12 -3.09
C TYR A 27 13.40 4.04 -2.55
N VAL A 28 12.35 4.45 -1.83
CA VAL A 28 11.26 3.59 -1.33
C VAL A 28 9.92 4.31 -1.47
N VAL A 29 8.88 3.57 -1.86
CA VAL A 29 7.48 4.00 -1.72
C VAL A 29 6.84 3.16 -0.63
N VAL A 30 6.12 3.79 0.29
CA VAL A 30 5.33 3.13 1.34
C VAL A 30 3.87 3.54 1.21
N ILE A 31 2.97 2.56 1.11
CA ILE A 31 1.52 2.77 1.05
C ILE A 31 0.87 2.22 2.31
N ALA A 32 0.38 3.12 3.16
CA ALA A 32 -0.12 2.81 4.50
C ALA A 32 -1.64 2.55 4.52
N GLY A 33 -2.11 1.64 3.68
CA GLY A 33 -3.50 1.19 3.66
C GLY A 33 -4.47 2.12 2.92
N ASP A 34 -5.75 1.72 2.99
CA ASP A 34 -6.91 2.30 2.32
C ASP A 34 -6.61 2.63 0.86
N ILE A 35 -6.04 1.62 0.19
CA ILE A 35 -5.66 1.68 -1.22
C ILE A 35 -6.93 1.83 -2.08
N THR A 36 -7.96 1.11 -1.68
CA THR A 36 -9.27 1.07 -2.33
C THR A 36 -10.36 1.57 -1.37
N ASN A 37 -11.51 1.87 -1.96
CA ASN A 37 -12.76 2.05 -1.23
C ASN A 37 -13.63 0.81 -1.49
N PHE A 38 -13.37 -0.27 -0.74
CA PHE A 38 -14.03 -1.57 -0.89
C PHE A 38 -13.83 -2.23 -2.26
N GLY A 39 -12.64 -2.06 -2.85
CA GLY A 39 -12.25 -2.72 -4.10
C GLY A 39 -11.65 -4.10 -3.84
N ASN A 40 -11.63 -4.96 -4.88
CA ASN A 40 -11.01 -6.28 -4.77
C ASN A 40 -9.46 -6.20 -4.74
N ALA A 41 -8.82 -7.28 -4.30
CA ALA A 41 -7.36 -7.34 -4.16
C ALA A 41 -6.60 -7.08 -5.47
N ASP A 42 -7.09 -7.55 -6.62
CA ASP A 42 -6.44 -7.31 -7.91
C ASP A 42 -6.45 -5.81 -8.29
N PHE A 43 -7.55 -5.12 -7.98
CA PHE A 43 -7.67 -3.69 -8.19
C PHE A 43 -6.71 -2.92 -7.27
N ALA A 44 -6.64 -3.27 -5.98
CA ALA A 44 -5.66 -2.67 -5.06
C ALA A 44 -4.22 -2.87 -5.57
N LEU A 45 -3.86 -4.08 -6.00
CA LEU A 45 -2.54 -4.39 -6.56
C LEU A 45 -2.27 -3.63 -7.87
N HIS A 46 -3.28 -3.39 -8.69
CA HIS A 46 -3.15 -2.52 -9.85
C HIS A 46 -2.78 -1.08 -9.44
N ILE A 47 -3.47 -0.51 -8.45
CA ILE A 47 -3.16 0.84 -7.93
C ILE A 47 -1.73 0.91 -7.41
N VAL A 48 -1.33 -0.05 -6.57
CA VAL A 48 0.02 -0.15 -6.01
C VAL A 48 1.08 -0.23 -7.12
N SER A 49 0.80 -0.98 -8.19
CA SER A 49 1.75 -1.13 -9.32
C SER A 49 2.07 0.18 -10.04
N LEU A 50 1.20 1.19 -9.96
CA LEU A 50 1.43 2.48 -10.63
C LEU A 50 2.68 3.21 -10.07
N PHE A 51 3.00 3.00 -8.80
CA PHE A 51 4.19 3.56 -8.15
C PHE A 51 5.51 2.97 -8.65
N GLN A 52 5.46 1.84 -9.39
CA GLN A 52 6.64 1.19 -9.94
C GLN A 52 7.31 2.02 -11.05
N LYS A 53 6.59 3.01 -11.60
CA LYS A 53 7.15 4.00 -12.53
C LYS A 53 8.28 4.82 -11.91
N ILE A 54 8.23 5.05 -10.59
CA ILE A 54 9.16 5.94 -9.88
C ILE A 54 10.03 5.22 -8.85
N CYS A 55 9.71 3.96 -8.50
CA CYS A 55 10.45 3.22 -7.47
C CYS A 55 10.37 1.71 -7.68
N ARG A 56 11.48 1.00 -7.44
CA ARG A 56 11.50 -0.48 -7.44
C ARG A 56 10.97 -1.08 -6.15
N ASN A 57 11.17 -0.41 -5.03
CA ASN A 57 10.79 -0.88 -3.70
C ASN A 57 9.45 -0.24 -3.29
N VAL A 58 8.35 -0.82 -3.76
CA VAL A 58 6.99 -0.37 -3.40
C VAL A 58 6.43 -1.27 -2.31
N LEU A 59 6.47 -0.76 -1.08
CA LEU A 59 5.97 -1.44 0.10
C LEU A 59 4.53 -1.01 0.37
N PHE A 60 3.69 -1.94 0.82
CA PHE A 60 2.34 -1.59 1.25
C PHE A 60 1.86 -2.48 2.40
N VAL A 61 0.84 -1.98 3.09
CA VAL A 61 -0.05 -2.75 3.95
C VAL A 61 -1.49 -2.50 3.51
N PRO A 62 -2.44 -3.43 3.72
CA PRO A 62 -3.85 -3.15 3.52
C PRO A 62 -4.37 -2.21 4.61
N GLY A 63 -5.34 -1.37 4.27
CA GLY A 63 -6.17 -0.68 5.27
C GLY A 63 -7.44 -1.46 5.57
N ASN A 64 -8.34 -0.84 6.30
CA ASN A 64 -9.58 -1.48 6.73
C ASN A 64 -10.63 -1.54 5.63
N CYS A 65 -10.59 -0.60 4.66
CA CYS A 65 -11.47 -0.57 3.51
C CYS A 65 -11.03 -1.49 2.35
N ASP A 66 -9.86 -2.12 2.48
CA ASP A 66 -9.29 -2.98 1.45
C ASP A 66 -9.79 -4.44 1.53
N ASP A 67 -9.69 -5.19 0.43
CA ASP A 67 -10.02 -6.62 0.38
C ASP A 67 -9.20 -7.41 1.41
N PRO A 68 -9.83 -8.19 2.33
CA PRO A 68 -9.14 -8.98 3.33
C PRO A 68 -8.11 -9.97 2.76
N LYS A 69 -8.23 -10.38 1.50
CA LYS A 69 -7.21 -11.19 0.82
C LYS A 69 -5.84 -10.51 0.80
N LEU A 70 -5.80 -9.18 0.81
CA LEU A 70 -4.55 -8.42 0.90
C LEU A 70 -3.85 -8.62 2.26
N THR A 71 -4.47 -9.16 3.30
CA THR A 71 -3.73 -9.53 4.53
C THR A 71 -2.82 -10.75 4.33
N ARG A 72 -3.05 -11.55 3.27
CA ARG A 72 -2.37 -12.82 3.02
C ARG A 72 -1.52 -12.84 1.75
N ILE A 73 -1.83 -11.97 0.78
CA ILE A 73 -1.10 -11.91 -0.50
C ILE A 73 0.26 -11.21 -0.29
N SER A 74 1.34 -11.79 -0.82
CA SER A 74 2.69 -11.21 -0.70
C SER A 74 2.93 -9.95 -1.55
N GLY A 75 2.10 -9.71 -2.58
CA GLY A 75 2.24 -8.60 -3.53
C GLY A 75 2.15 -9.08 -4.98
N LYS A 76 2.37 -8.17 -5.96
CA LYS A 76 2.32 -8.45 -7.41
C LYS A 76 3.30 -7.54 -8.16
N ASN A 77 3.96 -8.07 -9.18
CA ASN A 77 4.85 -7.31 -10.08
C ASN A 77 5.93 -6.45 -9.39
N ASN A 78 6.54 -6.90 -8.29
CA ASN A 78 7.50 -6.16 -7.42
C ASN A 78 6.89 -5.24 -6.35
N SER A 79 5.57 -5.18 -6.19
CA SER A 79 5.02 -4.66 -4.94
C SER A 79 5.21 -5.68 -3.83
N ILE A 80 5.49 -5.18 -2.62
CA ILE A 80 5.83 -6.01 -1.47
C ILE A 80 4.83 -5.67 -0.36
N ASN A 81 3.98 -6.63 -0.04
CA ASN A 81 3.12 -6.52 1.12
C ASN A 81 3.91 -6.84 2.38
N ILE A 82 4.03 -5.87 3.28
CA ILE A 82 4.75 -6.01 4.53
C ILE A 82 3.82 -6.19 5.73
N HIS A 83 2.51 -6.42 5.53
CA HIS A 83 1.59 -6.72 6.62
C HIS A 83 2.02 -7.96 7.42
N GLY A 84 2.23 -7.77 8.73
CA GLY A 84 2.74 -8.82 9.64
C GLY A 84 4.19 -9.22 9.36
N LYS A 85 4.91 -8.44 8.56
CA LYS A 85 6.27 -8.72 8.09
C LYS A 85 7.13 -7.48 8.19
N TYR A 86 8.41 -7.65 7.87
CA TYR A 86 9.34 -6.55 7.70
C TYR A 86 10.04 -6.61 6.34
N PHE A 87 10.60 -5.49 5.92
CA PHE A 87 11.45 -5.38 4.75
C PHE A 87 12.67 -4.53 5.10
N ILE A 88 13.86 -4.95 4.65
CA ILE A 88 15.11 -4.26 4.94
C ILE A 88 15.66 -3.67 3.64
N VAL A 89 16.01 -2.39 3.68
CA VAL A 89 16.70 -1.72 2.57
C VAL A 89 17.60 -0.63 3.13
N ASN A 90 18.85 -0.53 2.66
CA ASN A 90 19.86 0.41 3.17
C ASN A 90 20.00 0.42 4.71
N ASN A 91 20.04 -0.77 5.32
CA ASN A 91 20.11 -0.94 6.78
C ASN A 91 18.94 -0.31 7.56
N ILE A 92 17.85 0.05 6.88
CA ILE A 92 16.60 0.53 7.49
C ILE A 92 15.57 -0.60 7.42
N VAL A 93 14.93 -0.86 8.55
CA VAL A 93 13.87 -1.85 8.68
C VAL A 93 12.51 -1.15 8.57
N PHE A 94 11.68 -1.61 7.65
CA PHE A 94 10.28 -1.23 7.51
C PHE A 94 9.42 -2.35 8.08
N LEU A 95 8.60 -2.07 9.08
CA LEU A 95 7.64 -3.01 9.67
C LEU A 95 6.23 -2.63 9.23
N GLY A 96 5.41 -3.59 8.82
CA GLY A 96 4.05 -3.35 8.38
C GLY A 96 2.99 -3.95 9.29
N ILE A 97 2.07 -3.11 9.76
CA ILE A 97 0.82 -3.52 10.39
C ILE A 97 -0.29 -2.73 9.69
N GLY A 98 -1.28 -3.44 9.17
CA GLY A 98 -2.37 -2.88 8.38
C GLY A 98 -3.71 -3.16 9.04
N GLY A 99 -4.80 -2.79 8.36
CA GLY A 99 -6.16 -2.77 8.90
C GLY A 99 -6.37 -1.63 9.89
N SER A 100 -7.43 -1.72 10.68
CA SER A 100 -7.75 -0.73 11.72
C SER A 100 -8.18 -1.41 13.02
N ASN A 101 -8.39 -0.60 14.06
CA ASN A 101 -9.17 -1.02 15.22
C ASN A 101 -10.63 -1.26 14.84
N ILE A 102 -11.43 -1.82 15.76
CA ILE A 102 -12.88 -1.93 15.55
C ILE A 102 -13.47 -0.53 15.28
N THR A 103 -14.12 -0.37 14.13
CA THR A 103 -14.76 0.89 13.76
C THR A 103 -16.28 0.77 13.86
N PRO A 104 -17.03 1.89 13.95
CA PRO A 104 -18.49 1.86 13.83
C PRO A 104 -19.01 1.44 12.45
N PHE A 105 -18.13 1.33 11.46
CA PHE A 105 -18.49 1.07 10.06
C PHE A 105 -18.42 -0.41 9.67
N HIS A 106 -17.92 -1.28 10.58
CA HIS A 106 -17.77 -2.72 10.34
C HIS A 106 -17.03 -3.03 9.04
N THR A 107 -15.86 -2.43 8.89
CA THR A 107 -15.06 -2.54 7.67
C THR A 107 -14.36 -3.91 7.56
N PRO A 108 -13.98 -4.33 6.34
CA PRO A 108 -13.47 -5.69 6.10
C PRO A 108 -12.25 -6.14 6.93
N VAL A 109 -11.34 -5.24 7.30
CA VAL A 109 -10.10 -5.58 8.02
C VAL A 109 -9.98 -4.77 9.32
N GLU A 110 -10.46 -5.36 10.42
CA GLU A 110 -10.44 -4.77 11.77
C GLU A 110 -9.83 -5.75 12.79
N TYR A 111 -9.14 -5.22 13.79
CA TYR A 111 -8.45 -5.99 14.84
C TYR A 111 -8.81 -5.47 16.25
N SER A 112 -8.66 -6.36 17.24
CA SER A 112 -8.85 -6.11 18.68
C SER A 112 -7.56 -6.32 19.47
#